data_AF-A0A7S8C512-F1
#
_entry.id   AF-A0A7S8C512-F1
#
_cell.length_a   1.000
_cell.length_b   1.000
_cell.length_c   1.000
_cell.angle_alpha   90.00
_cell.angle_beta   90.00
_cell.angle_gamma   90.00
#
_symmetry.space_group_name_H-M   'P 1'
#
loop_
_entity.id
_entity.type
_entity.pdbx_description
1 polymer ?
#
loop_
_entity_poly.entity_id
_entity_poly.type
_entity_poly.pdbx_seq_one_letter_code
_entity_poly.pdbx_strand_id
1 'polypeptide(L)'
;MKSTASVFFVLAISLPLALGACASRQPDTTLPPSITQDATFMSWLAGLDNAVDQDPKYRRIPLDSPAQTNEFAAHLHDLYRGRTSEAEFRSWVNSRYPGHAYEQNVIIRYLDQYGPRRS
;
A
#
# COMPACT_ATOMS: atom_id res chain seq x y z
N MET A 1 -51.63 -25.58 55.31
CA MET A 1 -52.77 -24.84 54.72
C MET A 1 -52.22 -23.81 53.75
N LYS A 2 -52.93 -23.59 52.65
CA LYS A 2 -52.49 -23.01 51.36
C LYS A 2 -52.14 -21.52 51.42
N SER A 3 -51.03 -21.15 50.77
CA SER A 3 -50.62 -19.82 50.27
C SER A 3 -49.48 -20.10 49.27
N THR A 4 -49.32 -19.48 48.10
CA THR A 4 -49.94 -18.33 47.45
C THR A 4 -49.52 -18.40 45.96
N ALA A 5 -50.33 -17.85 45.07
CA ALA A 5 -50.09 -17.81 43.63
C ALA A 5 -48.86 -16.97 43.25
N SER A 6 -48.17 -17.30 42.15
CA SER A 6 -47.29 -16.37 41.44
C SER A 6 -47.34 -16.58 39.92
N VAL A 7 -48.10 -15.67 39.32
CA VAL A 7 -47.96 -14.96 38.04
C VAL A 7 -46.83 -15.44 37.12
N PHE A 8 -47.20 -15.95 35.95
CA PHE A 8 -46.31 -16.12 34.80
C PHE A 8 -46.09 -14.77 34.09
N PHE A 9 -44.84 -14.32 34.03
CA PHE A 9 -44.44 -13.16 33.23
C PHE A 9 -43.88 -13.67 31.89
N VAL A 10 -44.67 -13.53 30.82
CA VAL A 10 -44.21 -13.83 29.45
C VAL A 10 -43.50 -12.58 28.92
N LEU A 11 -42.17 -12.64 28.85
CA LEU A 11 -41.35 -11.58 28.25
C LEU A 11 -41.06 -11.95 26.78
N ALA A 12 -41.81 -11.36 25.86
CA ALA A 12 -41.50 -11.40 24.43
C ALA A 12 -40.32 -10.47 24.16
N ILE A 13 -39.11 -11.03 24.04
CA ILE A 13 -37.92 -10.29 23.61
C ILE A 13 -37.93 -10.27 22.08
N SER A 14 -38.42 -9.17 21.50
CA SER A 14 -38.26 -8.85 20.09
C SER A 14 -36.80 -8.48 19.85
N LEU A 15 -36.03 -9.41 19.28
CA LEU A 15 -34.65 -9.20 18.89
C LEU A 15 -34.62 -8.34 17.60
N PRO A 16 -34.14 -7.08 17.62
CA PRO A 16 -33.92 -6.37 16.37
C PRO A 16 -32.75 -7.05 15.66
N LEU A 17 -33.03 -7.62 14.49
CA LEU A 17 -32.01 -8.04 13.54
C LEU A 17 -31.16 -6.81 13.19
N ALA A 18 -30.04 -6.65 13.89
CA ALA A 18 -28.97 -5.77 13.46
C ALA A 18 -28.45 -6.35 12.15
N LEU A 19 -29.00 -5.87 11.03
CA LEU A 19 -28.40 -6.05 9.71
C LEU A 19 -26.96 -5.60 9.82
N GLY A 20 -26.05 -6.56 9.70
CA GLY A 20 -24.62 -6.32 9.67
C GLY A 20 -24.33 -5.29 8.58
N ALA A 21 -23.91 -4.11 9.01
CA ALA A 21 -23.20 -3.18 8.16
C ALA A 21 -21.87 -3.84 7.77
N CYS A 22 -21.90 -4.72 6.77
CA CYS A 22 -20.75 -4.93 5.91
C CYS A 22 -20.59 -3.65 5.10
N ALA A 23 -20.11 -2.58 5.76
CA ALA A 23 -19.47 -1.50 5.05
C ALA A 23 -18.20 -2.13 4.47
N SER A 24 -18.30 -2.59 3.22
CA SER A 24 -17.15 -2.94 2.41
C SER A 24 -16.19 -1.76 2.51
N ARG A 25 -15.12 -1.92 3.30
CA ARG A 25 -14.07 -0.92 3.41
C ARG A 25 -13.51 -0.78 2.01
N GLN A 26 -13.95 0.25 1.30
CA GLN A 26 -13.45 0.53 -0.04
C GLN A 26 -11.94 0.68 0.12
N PRO A 27 -11.12 -0.15 -0.54
CA PRO A 27 -9.69 -0.05 -0.41
C PRO A 27 -9.32 1.39 -0.79
N ASP A 28 -8.65 2.08 0.13
CA ASP A 28 -8.26 3.46 -0.09
C ASP A 28 -7.27 3.46 -1.26
N THR A 29 -7.76 3.84 -2.44
CA THR A 29 -6.99 3.81 -3.69
C THR A 29 -6.03 4.99 -3.77
N THR A 30 -6.05 5.89 -2.78
CA THR A 30 -5.23 7.09 -2.73
C THR A 30 -3.90 6.81 -2.04
N LEU A 31 -2.80 7.28 -2.63
CA LEU A 31 -1.51 7.26 -1.96
C LEU A 31 -1.58 8.04 -0.63
N PRO A 32 -0.95 7.54 0.45
CA PRO A 32 -0.92 8.23 1.74
C PRO A 32 -0.40 9.67 1.61
N PRO A 33 -0.93 10.62 2.41
CA PRO A 33 -0.44 12.00 2.43
C PRO A 33 1.06 12.13 2.70
N SER A 34 1.63 11.22 3.50
CA SER A 34 3.08 11.18 3.78
C SER A 34 3.95 10.96 2.55
N ILE A 35 3.39 10.39 1.47
CA ILE A 35 4.06 10.20 0.18
C ILE A 35 3.72 11.37 -0.75
N THR A 36 2.44 11.71 -0.89
CA THR A 36 2.00 12.73 -1.86
C THR A 36 2.39 14.16 -1.49
N GLN A 37 2.59 14.45 -0.19
CA GLN A 37 3.06 15.75 0.29
C GLN A 37 4.59 15.85 0.35
N ASP A 38 5.30 14.75 0.07
CA ASP A 38 6.76 14.75 -0.03
C ASP A 38 7.20 15.31 -1.39
N ALA A 39 7.29 16.63 -1.49
CA ALA A 39 7.62 17.31 -2.75
C ALA A 39 8.97 16.83 -3.35
N THR A 40 9.96 16.54 -2.51
CA THR A 40 11.27 16.04 -2.96
C THR A 40 11.18 14.66 -3.59
N PHE A 41 10.42 13.75 -2.96
CA PHE A 41 10.16 12.43 -3.52
C PHE A 41 9.32 12.52 -4.79
N MET A 42 8.23 13.28 -4.79
CA MET A 42 7.33 13.39 -5.95
C MET A 42 8.05 13.97 -7.18
N SER A 43 8.93 14.96 -6.97
CA SER A 43 9.77 15.50 -8.04
C SER A 43 10.78 14.48 -8.56
N TRP A 44 11.43 13.73 -7.67
CA TRP A 44 12.34 12.65 -8.04
C TRP A 44 11.62 11.54 -8.80
N LEU A 45 10.42 11.15 -8.34
CA LEU A 45 9.58 10.12 -8.95
C LEU A 45 9.14 10.51 -10.37
N ALA A 46 8.75 11.77 -10.58
CA ALA A 46 8.43 12.27 -11.93
C ALA A 46 9.64 12.22 -12.86
N GLY A 47 10.85 12.49 -12.34
CA GLY A 47 12.09 12.34 -13.10
C GLY A 47 12.40 10.88 -13.44
N LEU A 48 12.18 9.96 -12.49
CA LEU A 48 12.31 8.52 -12.74
C LEU A 48 11.32 8.06 -13.80
N ASP A 49 10.06 8.47 -13.73
CA ASP A 49 9.01 8.14 -14.70
C ASP A 49 9.41 8.57 -16.13
N ASN A 50 9.96 9.79 -16.27
CA ASN A 50 10.52 10.26 -17.54
C ASN A 50 11.70 9.39 -18.00
N ALA A 51 12.65 9.11 -17.11
CA ALA A 51 13.83 8.31 -17.45
C ALA A 51 13.48 6.89 -17.93
N VAL A 52 12.49 6.25 -17.30
CA VAL A 52 12.06 4.90 -17.69
C VAL A 52 11.24 4.90 -18.98
N ASP A 53 10.47 5.95 -19.26
CA ASP A 53 9.76 6.11 -20.53
C ASP A 53 10.71 6.30 -21.73
N GLN A 54 11.92 6.83 -21.48
CA GLN A 54 12.97 6.97 -22.51
C GLN A 54 13.86 5.73 -22.65
N ASP A 55 13.75 4.73 -21.77
CA ASP A 55 14.56 3.51 -21.84
C ASP A 55 13.84 2.40 -22.62
N PRO A 56 14.27 2.06 -23.85
CA PRO A 56 13.60 1.06 -24.68
C PRO A 56 13.69 -0.37 -24.13
N LYS A 57 14.56 -0.61 -23.13
CA LYS A 57 14.69 -1.93 -22.47
C LYS A 57 13.83 -2.02 -21.22
N TYR A 58 13.27 -0.90 -20.75
CA TYR A 58 12.47 -0.89 -19.54
C TYR A 58 11.11 -1.54 -19.77
N ARG A 59 10.84 -2.63 -19.06
CA ARG A 59 9.54 -3.31 -19.07
C ARG A 59 8.80 -2.98 -17.78
N ARG A 60 7.75 -2.16 -17.87
CA ARG A 60 6.94 -1.74 -16.71
C ARG A 60 6.59 -2.93 -15.81
N ILE A 61 6.84 -2.76 -14.51
CA ILE A 61 6.43 -3.70 -13.46
C ILE A 61 4.90 -3.77 -13.47
N PRO A 62 4.27 -4.97 -13.44
CA PRO A 62 2.83 -5.13 -13.53
C PRO A 62 2.15 -4.72 -12.21
N LEU A 63 1.89 -3.41 -12.07
CA LEU A 63 1.12 -2.83 -10.99
C LEU A 63 -0.36 -2.75 -11.42
N ASP A 64 -1.01 -3.91 -11.48
CA ASP A 64 -2.33 -4.09 -12.12
C ASP A 64 -3.51 -3.55 -11.29
N SER A 65 -3.25 -3.07 -10.07
CA SER A 65 -4.27 -2.54 -9.17
C SER A 65 -3.77 -1.30 -8.40
N PRO A 66 -4.68 -0.40 -7.98
CA PRO A 66 -4.30 0.73 -7.14
C PRO A 66 -3.60 0.31 -5.84
N ALA A 67 -3.99 -0.84 -5.27
CA ALA A 67 -3.34 -1.38 -4.08
C ALA A 67 -1.86 -1.75 -4.33
N GLN A 68 -1.56 -2.39 -5.47
CA GLN A 68 -0.17 -2.70 -5.85
C GLN A 68 0.62 -1.42 -6.15
N THR A 69 0.00 -0.43 -6.81
CA THR A 69 0.63 0.88 -7.04
C THR A 69 0.97 1.56 -5.72
N ASN A 70 0.05 1.55 -4.76
CA ASN A 70 0.26 2.19 -3.46
C ASN A 70 1.32 1.47 -2.62
N GLU A 71 1.30 0.12 -2.63
CA GLU A 71 2.32 -0.69 -1.95
C GLU A 71 3.70 -0.43 -2.55
N PHE A 72 3.82 -0.44 -3.88
CA PHE A 72 5.09 -0.18 -4.56
C PHE A 72 5.60 1.24 -4.30
N ALA A 73 4.73 2.25 -4.38
CA ALA A 73 5.10 3.63 -4.08
C ALA A 73 5.56 3.81 -2.63
N ALA A 74 4.94 3.10 -1.66
CA ALA A 74 5.37 3.11 -0.26
C ALA A 74 6.77 2.52 -0.08
N HIS A 75 7.04 1.34 -0.65
CA HIS A 75 8.37 0.73 -0.61
C HIS A 75 9.43 1.58 -1.33
N LEU A 76 9.07 2.22 -2.44
CA LEU A 76 9.95 3.11 -3.17
C LEU A 76 10.24 4.39 -2.39
N HIS A 77 9.24 4.94 -1.68
CA HIS A 77 9.41 6.09 -0.79
C HIS A 77 10.32 5.76 0.39
N ASP A 78 10.17 4.59 1.00
CA ASP A 78 11.04 4.15 2.09
C ASP A 78 12.47 3.94 1.61
N LEU A 79 12.67 3.40 0.41
CA LEU A 79 13.98 3.28 -0.20
C LEU A 79 14.57 4.69 -0.43
N TYR A 80 13.81 5.59 -1.03
CA TYR A 80 14.23 6.98 -1.27
C TYR A 80 14.63 7.70 0.03
N ARG A 81 13.87 7.51 1.11
CA ARG A 81 14.14 8.09 2.43
C ARG A 81 15.20 7.34 3.24
N GLY A 82 15.77 6.26 2.72
CA GLY A 82 16.78 5.45 3.41
C GLY A 82 16.24 4.67 4.61
N ARG A 83 14.91 4.45 4.67
CA ARG A 83 14.27 3.63 5.72
C ARG A 83 14.33 2.14 5.43
N THR A 84 14.57 1.75 4.18
CA THR A 84 14.91 0.38 3.77
C THR A 84 16.18 0.40 2.93
N SER A 85 16.94 -0.69 2.99
CA SER A 85 18.12 -0.90 2.17
C SER A 85 17.75 -1.29 0.73
N GLU A 86 18.69 -1.11 -0.20
CA GLU A 86 18.53 -1.61 -1.57
C GLU A 86 18.36 -3.12 -1.63
N ALA A 87 19.06 -3.87 -0.77
CA ALA A 87 18.97 -5.32 -0.72
C ALA A 87 17.56 -5.78 -0.33
N GLU A 88 16.98 -5.15 0.69
CA GLU A 88 15.60 -5.40 1.12
C GLU A 88 14.59 -5.03 0.03
N PHE A 89 14.74 -3.84 -0.58
CA PHE A 89 13.86 -3.42 -1.67
C PHE A 89 13.92 -4.40 -2.85
N ARG A 90 15.12 -4.80 -3.29
CA ARG A 90 15.30 -5.80 -4.37
C ARG A 90 14.67 -7.13 -4.01
N SER A 91 14.89 -7.61 -2.79
CA SER A 91 14.30 -8.86 -2.31
C SER A 91 12.78 -8.80 -2.34
N TRP A 92 12.19 -7.70 -1.86
CA TRP A 92 10.75 -7.48 -1.88
C TRP A 92 10.19 -7.42 -3.31
N VAL A 93 10.77 -6.61 -4.19
CA VAL A 93 10.34 -6.51 -5.60
C VAL A 93 10.46 -7.87 -6.29
N ASN A 94 11.57 -8.58 -6.12
CA ASN A 94 11.78 -9.87 -6.78
C ASN A 94 10.82 -10.97 -6.29
N SER A 95 10.42 -10.93 -5.02
CA SER A 95 9.42 -11.85 -4.48
C SER A 95 8.01 -11.63 -5.05
N ARG A 96 7.68 -10.40 -5.44
CA ARG A 96 6.31 -9.99 -5.81
C ARG A 96 6.15 -9.82 -7.32
N TYR A 97 7.23 -9.42 -7.98
CA TYR A 97 7.33 -9.13 -9.41
C TYR A 97 8.60 -9.82 -9.97
N PRO A 98 8.61 -11.15 -10.09
CA PRO A 98 9.78 -11.89 -10.56
C PRO A 98 10.12 -11.52 -12.00
N GLY A 99 11.42 -11.55 -12.34
CA GLY A 99 11.89 -11.31 -13.70
C GLY A 99 12.10 -9.83 -14.08
N HIS A 100 12.02 -8.91 -13.12
CA HIS A 100 12.22 -7.46 -13.32
C HIS A 100 13.56 -6.93 -12.77
N ALA A 101 14.63 -7.74 -12.86
CA ALA A 101 15.94 -7.36 -12.32
C ALA A 101 16.56 -6.13 -13.05
N TYR A 102 16.27 -5.97 -14.34
CA TYR A 102 16.71 -4.81 -15.12
C TYR A 102 16.07 -3.51 -14.58
N GLU A 103 14.76 -3.52 -14.41
CA GLU A 103 13.99 -2.37 -13.91
C GLU A 103 14.41 -1.99 -12.50
N GLN A 104 14.63 -2.98 -11.63
CA GLN A 104 15.19 -2.73 -10.29
C GLN A 104 16.55 -2.02 -10.35
N ASN A 105 17.42 -2.41 -11.30
CA ASN A 105 18.71 -1.76 -11.49
C ASN A 105 18.59 -0.32 -12.01
N VAL A 106 17.63 -0.06 -12.91
CA VAL A 106 17.35 1.30 -13.40
C VAL A 106 16.91 2.19 -12.25
N ILE A 107 15.94 1.75 -11.45
CA ILE A 107 15.44 2.48 -10.28
C ILE A 107 16.58 2.79 -9.30
N ILE A 108 17.41 1.80 -8.98
CA ILE A 108 18.48 1.97 -7.98
C ILE A 108 19.60 2.88 -8.51
N ARG A 109 20.03 2.73 -9.77
CA ARG A 109 21.00 3.66 -10.36
C ARG A 109 20.48 5.09 -10.40
N TYR A 110 19.19 5.27 -10.73
CA TYR A 110 18.56 6.57 -10.72
C TYR A 110 18.50 7.16 -9.31
N LEU A 111 18.26 6.33 -8.30
CA LEU A 111 18.33 6.72 -6.90
C LEU A 111 19.74 7.12 -6.48
N ASP A 112 20.77 6.37 -6.85
CA ASP A 112 22.16 6.69 -6.51
C ASP A 112 22.62 8.02 -7.13
N GLN A 113 22.14 8.30 -8.34
CA GLN A 113 22.54 9.47 -9.10
C GLN A 113 21.75 10.73 -8.72
N TYR A 114 20.45 10.61 -8.48
CA TYR A 114 19.52 11.74 -8.33
C TYR A 114 18.74 11.74 -7.02
N GLY A 115 18.88 10.70 -6.21
CA GLY A 115 18.29 10.61 -4.87
C GLY A 115 19.03 11.43 -3.83
N PRO A 116 18.52 11.46 -2.59
CA PRO A 116 19.21 12.12 -1.49
C PRO A 116 20.54 11.40 -1.22
N ARG A 117 21.60 12.17 -0.95
CA ARG A 117 22.88 11.61 -0.53
C ARG A 117 22.69 10.88 0.78
N ARG A 118 22.88 9.57 0.76
CA ARG A 118 22.92 8.74 1.97
C ARG A 118 24.29 8.91 2.61
N SER A 119 24.30 9.46 3.82
CA SER A 119 25.49 9.63 4.67
C SER A 119 25.91 8.32 5.32
#